data_AF-A0A949YA88-F1
#
_entry.id   AF-A0A949YA88-F1
#
_cell.length_a   1.000
_cell.length_b   1.000
_cell.length_c   1.000
_cell.angle_alpha   90.00
_cell.angle_beta   90.00
_cell.angle_gamma   90.00
#
_symmetry.space_group_name_H-M   'P 1'
#
loop_
_entity.id
_entity.type
_entity.pdbx_description
1 polymer ?
#
loop_
_entity_poly.entity_id
_entity_poly.type
_entity_poly.pdbx_seq_one_letter_code
_entity_poly.pdbx_strand_id
1 'polypeptide(L)'
;LARCILESLALSYASQLAQLQEMLGIEIKVLHVVGGGSQNRLLNRLTASAAGMLVAAGPVEATALGNILIQAVASGELGSLKDLREVIRNSYRIEEFQPEDAAPWAEALQRYESLTK
;
A
#
# COMPACT_ATOMS: atom_id res chain seq x y z
N LEU A 1 -10.52 -18.02 11.30
CA LEU A 1 -9.12 -18.14 10.88
C LEU A 1 -8.72 -17.06 9.86
N ALA A 2 -9.34 -17.01 8.67
CA ALA A 2 -8.97 -16.02 7.63
C ALA A 2 -8.96 -14.56 8.12
N ARG A 3 -9.98 -14.12 8.87
CA ARG A 3 -10.03 -12.75 9.41
C ARG A 3 -8.85 -12.41 10.31
N CYS A 4 -8.52 -13.30 11.24
CA CYS A 4 -7.37 -13.15 12.15
C CYS A 4 -6.05 -13.04 11.37
N ILE A 5 -5.88 -13.81 10.29
CA ILE A 5 -4.70 -13.71 9.41
C ILE A 5 -4.63 -12.32 8.74
N LEU A 6 -5.74 -11.80 8.24
CA LEU A 6 -5.73 -10.49 7.59
C LEU A 6 -5.51 -9.34 8.58
N GLU A 7 -6.09 -9.44 9.78
CA GLU A 7 -5.88 -8.46 10.84
C GLU A 7 -4.43 -8.48 11.35
N SER A 8 -3.83 -9.66 11.53
CA SER A 8 -2.42 -9.75 11.94
C SER A 8 -1.46 -9.23 10.87
N LEU A 9 -1.77 -9.44 9.58
CA LEU A 9 -1.01 -8.83 8.48
C LEU A 9 -1.14 -7.30 8.48
N ALA A 10 -2.35 -6.77 8.64
CA ALA A 10 -2.57 -5.32 8.70
C ALA A 10 -1.80 -4.67 9.86
N LEU A 11 -1.81 -5.30 11.04
CA LEU A 11 -1.06 -4.84 12.21
C LEU A 11 0.46 -4.94 11.99
N SER A 12 0.92 -6.03 11.35
CA SER A 12 2.32 -6.17 10.96
C SER A 12 2.76 -5.04 10.04
N TYR A 13 1.97 -4.73 9.00
CA TYR A 13 2.27 -3.63 8.09
C TYR A 13 2.30 -2.27 8.81
N ALA A 14 1.32 -2.02 9.69
CA ALA A 14 1.29 -0.79 10.48
C ALA A 14 2.55 -0.62 11.35
N SER A 15 2.96 -1.67 12.07
CA SER A 15 4.16 -1.62 12.92
C SER A 15 5.44 -1.43 12.09
N GLN A 16 5.58 -2.14 10.96
CA GLN A 16 6.75 -1.98 10.09
C GLN A 16 6.80 -0.60 9.42
N LEU A 17 5.65 -0.02 9.04
CA LEU A 17 5.59 1.34 8.52
C LEU A 17 5.98 2.37 9.57
N ALA A 18 5.53 2.22 10.81
CA ALA A 18 5.92 3.09 11.92
C ALA A 18 7.44 3.08 12.14
N GLN A 19 8.05 1.88 12.18
CA GLN A 19 9.51 1.73 12.28
C GLN A 19 10.24 2.36 11.09
N LEU A 20 9.73 2.16 9.87
CA LEU A 20 10.34 2.74 8.67
C LEU A 20 10.30 4.28 8.70
N GLN A 21 9.19 4.89 9.14
CA GLN A 21 9.08 6.34 9.31
C GLN A 21 10.08 6.87 10.34
N GLU A 22 10.23 6.17 11.47
CA GLU A 22 11.20 6.53 12.52
C GLU A 22 12.62 6.49 11.98
N MET A 23 13.00 5.42 11.27
CA MET A 23 14.33 5.26 10.68
C MET A 23 14.64 6.32 9.62
N LEU A 24 13.66 6.69 8.81
CA LEU A 24 13.84 7.65 7.72
C LEU A 24 13.66 9.11 8.17
N GLY A 25 13.04 9.35 9.33
CA GLY A 25 12.66 10.68 9.80
C GLY A 25 11.64 11.39 8.90
N ILE A 26 10.83 10.62 8.15
CA ILE A 26 9.81 11.15 7.23
C ILE A 26 8.44 10.58 7.54
N GLU A 27 7.41 11.38 7.27
CA GLU A 27 6.01 10.96 7.29
C GLU A 27 5.64 10.30 5.96
N ILE A 28 5.21 9.04 6.00
CA ILE A 28 4.64 8.31 4.87
C ILE A 28 3.15 8.63 4.81
N LYS A 29 2.71 9.23 3.70
CA LYS A 29 1.33 9.70 3.54
C LYS A 29 0.41 8.68 2.87
N VAL A 30 0.97 7.79 2.06
CA VAL A 30 0.22 6.84 1.23
C VAL A 30 0.99 5.53 1.12
N LEU A 31 0.30 4.41 1.35
CA LEU A 31 0.79 3.08 1.03
C LEU A 31 0.23 2.63 -0.32
N HIS A 32 1.12 2.46 -1.31
CA HIS A 32 0.74 1.88 -2.60
C HIS A 32 0.86 0.35 -2.56
N VAL A 33 -0.27 -0.35 -2.64
CA VAL A 33 -0.30 -1.82 -2.70
C VAL A 33 -0.49 -2.24 -4.15
N VAL A 34 0.48 -2.99 -4.69
CA VAL A 34 0.46 -3.51 -6.07
C VAL A 34 0.46 -5.03 -6.06
N GLY A 35 0.40 -5.66 -7.24
CA GLY A 35 0.47 -7.13 -7.32
C GLY A 35 -0.82 -7.82 -6.90
N GLY A 36 -0.74 -9.13 -6.63
CA GLY A 36 -1.86 -9.91 -6.14
C GLY A 36 -2.47 -9.37 -4.83
N GLY A 37 -1.66 -8.77 -3.96
CA GLY A 37 -2.12 -8.16 -2.70
C GLY A 37 -3.11 -7.02 -2.91
N SER A 38 -3.01 -6.28 -4.01
CA SER A 38 -3.93 -5.18 -4.35
C SER A 38 -5.39 -5.65 -4.52
N GLN A 39 -5.61 -6.93 -4.85
CA GLN A 39 -6.94 -7.50 -5.05
C GLN A 39 -7.65 -7.82 -3.73
N ASN A 40 -6.93 -7.91 -2.61
CA ASN A 40 -7.53 -8.21 -1.31
C ASN A 40 -8.09 -6.93 -0.66
N ARG A 41 -9.29 -6.54 -1.09
CA ARG A 41 -9.96 -5.33 -0.62
C ARG A 41 -10.14 -5.27 0.91
N LEU A 42 -10.41 -6.41 1.53
CA LEU A 42 -10.55 -6.47 2.99
C LEU A 42 -9.21 -6.18 3.67
N LEU A 43 -8.13 -6.82 3.25
CA LEU A 43 -6.79 -6.55 3.78
C LEU A 43 -6.40 -5.08 3.59
N ASN A 44 -6.66 -4.50 2.42
CA ASN A 44 -6.31 -3.10 2.13
C ASN A 44 -7.07 -2.13 3.04
N ARG A 45 -8.37 -2.37 3.31
CA ARG A 45 -9.16 -1.57 4.25
C ARG A 45 -8.65 -1.70 5.70
N LEU A 46 -8.38 -2.93 6.14
CA LEU A 46 -7.84 -3.18 7.47
C LEU A 46 -6.47 -2.51 7.63
N THR A 47 -5.63 -2.58 6.59
CA THR A 47 -4.31 -1.94 6.57
C THR A 47 -4.40 -0.42 6.64
N ALA A 48 -5.31 0.21 5.88
CA ALA A 48 -5.52 1.65 5.96
C ALA A 48 -5.89 2.11 7.37
N SER A 49 -6.78 1.34 8.01
CA SER A 49 -7.25 1.62 9.36
C SER A 49 -6.17 1.36 10.42
N ALA A 50 -5.45 0.25 10.32
CA ALA A 50 -4.35 -0.11 11.23
C ALA A 50 -3.16 0.85 11.14
N ALA A 51 -2.77 1.24 9.92
CA ALA A 51 -1.64 2.13 9.68
C ALA A 51 -2.02 3.62 9.77
N GLY A 52 -3.31 3.95 9.86
CA GLY A 52 -3.79 5.33 9.95
C GLY A 52 -3.48 6.19 8.72
N MET A 53 -3.33 5.58 7.53
CA MET A 53 -2.98 6.29 6.30
C MET A 53 -3.76 5.76 5.08
N LEU A 54 -3.76 6.54 4.00
CA LEU A 54 -4.37 6.16 2.73
C LEU A 54 -3.67 4.91 2.15
N VAL A 55 -4.45 3.91 1.78
CA VAL A 55 -3.98 2.78 0.96
C VAL A 55 -4.51 2.93 -0.45
N ALA A 56 -3.62 2.99 -1.43
CA ALA A 56 -3.93 3.02 -2.86
C ALA A 56 -3.58 1.67 -3.49
N ALA A 57 -4.59 0.90 -3.89
CA ALA A 57 -4.43 -0.45 -4.40
C ALA A 57 -4.55 -0.53 -5.93
N GLY A 58 -3.55 -1.16 -6.54
CA GLY A 58 -3.44 -1.41 -7.98
C GLY A 58 -2.23 -0.72 -8.62
N PRO A 59 -1.88 -1.09 -9.86
CA PRO A 59 -2.42 -2.19 -10.64
C PRO A 59 -1.90 -3.56 -10.18
N VAL A 60 -2.62 -4.64 -10.52
CA VAL A 60 -2.20 -6.02 -10.24
C VAL A 60 -0.89 -6.34 -10.95
N GLU A 61 -0.75 -5.92 -12.21
CA GLU A 61 0.42 -6.22 -13.04
C GLU A 61 1.48 -5.11 -13.00
N ALA A 62 1.67 -4.44 -11.86
CA ALA A 62 2.55 -3.27 -11.75
C ALA A 62 3.99 -3.53 -12.20
N THR A 63 4.54 -4.72 -11.92
CA THR A 63 5.90 -5.09 -12.35
C THR A 63 6.02 -5.16 -13.87
N ALA A 64 5.06 -5.80 -14.54
CA ALA A 64 5.05 -5.92 -16.00
C ALA A 64 4.84 -4.55 -16.65
N LEU A 65 3.91 -3.75 -16.12
CA LEU A 65 3.65 -2.39 -16.60
C LEU A 65 4.85 -1.48 -16.45
N GLY A 66 5.51 -1.52 -15.31
CA GLY A 66 6.73 -0.75 -15.07
C GLY A 66 7.82 -1.09 -16.09
N ASN A 67 7.99 -2.38 -16.41
CA ASN A 67 8.96 -2.85 -17.39
C ASN A 67 8.65 -2.37 -18.81
N ILE A 68 7.42 -2.55 -19.29
CA ILE A 68 7.01 -2.14 -20.64
C ILE A 68 7.11 -0.63 -20.79
N LEU A 69 6.63 0.13 -19.81
CA LEU A 69 6.56 1.58 -19.94
C LEU A 69 7.94 2.25 -19.79
N ILE A 70 8.85 1.71 -18.98
CA ILE A 70 10.21 2.24 -18.93
C ILE A 70 10.98 1.96 -20.22
N GLN A 71 10.69 0.82 -20.89
CA GLN A 71 11.22 0.54 -22.23
C GLN A 71 10.64 1.51 -23.28
N ALA A 72 9.36 1.86 -23.19
CA ALA A 72 8.75 2.87 -24.06
C ALA A 72 9.38 4.27 -23.86
N VAL A 73 9.75 4.62 -22.63
CA VAL A 73 10.53 5.85 -22.37
C VAL A 73 11.92 5.75 -23.02
N ALA A 74 12.60 4.62 -22.86
CA ALA A 74 13.94 4.42 -23.43
C ALA A 74 13.94 4.40 -24.97
N SER A 75 12.85 3.98 -25.61
CA SER A 75 12.68 3.99 -27.06
C SER A 75 12.18 5.33 -27.62
N GLY A 76 11.90 6.31 -26.76
CA GLY A 76 11.40 7.63 -27.17
C GLY A 76 9.91 7.69 -27.49
N GLU A 77 9.15 6.60 -27.24
CA GLU A 77 7.69 6.55 -27.40
C GLU A 77 6.97 7.34 -26.29
N LEU A 78 7.59 7.45 -25.11
CA LEU A 78 7.16 8.31 -24.02
C LEU A 78 8.27 9.31 -23.67
N GLY A 79 7.90 10.57 -23.46
CA GLY A 79 8.86 11.66 -23.25
C GLY A 79 9.46 11.70 -21.85
N SER A 80 8.82 11.09 -20.85
CA SER A 80 9.23 11.22 -19.45
C SER A 80 8.61 10.18 -18.51
N LEU A 81 9.13 10.10 -17.29
CA LEU A 81 8.49 9.38 -16.18
C LEU A 81 7.11 9.96 -15.81
N LYS A 82 6.85 11.22 -16.12
CA LYS A 82 5.54 11.83 -15.90
C LYS A 82 4.51 11.22 -16.85
N ASP A 83 4.87 11.10 -18.12
CA ASP A 83 4.01 10.52 -19.16
C ASP A 83 3.71 9.05 -18.85
N LEU A 84 4.73 8.29 -18.42
CA LEU A 84 4.57 6.92 -17.93
C LEU A 84 3.51 6.82 -16.81
N ARG A 85 3.57 7.69 -15.79
CA ARG A 85 2.59 7.69 -14.68
C ARG A 85 1.20 8.10 -15.14
N GLU A 86 1.11 8.96 -16.15
CA GLU A 86 -0.17 9.36 -16.75
C GLU A 86 -0.81 8.21 -17.53
N VAL A 87 -0.02 7.44 -18.28
CA VAL A 87 -0.49 6.20 -18.92
C VAL A 87 -1.06 5.24 -17.87
N ILE A 88 -0.34 4.98 -16.77
CA ILE A 88 -0.84 4.09 -15.70
C ILE A 88 -2.18 4.58 -15.14
N ARG A 89 -2.29 5.88 -14.83
CA ARG A 89 -3.52 6.49 -14.26
C ARG A 89 -4.70 6.43 -15.22
N ASN A 90 -4.45 6.56 -16.53
CA ASN A 90 -5.49 6.52 -17.54
C ASN A 90 -5.87 5.09 -17.96
N SER A 91 -5.01 4.11 -17.71
CA SER A 91 -5.23 2.71 -18.10
C SER A 91 -5.78 1.82 -16.98
N TYR A 92 -5.53 2.16 -15.71
CA TYR A 92 -5.92 1.32 -14.57
C TYR A 92 -6.64 2.11 -13.49
N ARG A 93 -7.70 1.51 -12.96
CA ARG A 93 -8.37 2.03 -11.77
C ARG A 93 -7.52 1.71 -10.54
N ILE A 94 -7.14 2.74 -9.81
CA ILE A 94 -6.58 2.63 -8.46
C ILE A 94 -7.74 2.73 -7.47
N GLU A 95 -7.85 1.75 -6.58
CA GLU A 95 -8.84 1.78 -5.50
C GLU A 95 -8.22 2.37 -4.24
N GLU A 96 -8.88 3.38 -3.67
CA GLU A 96 -8.42 4.07 -2.47
C GLU A 96 -9.20 3.63 -1.25
N PHE A 97 -8.49 3.33 -0.16
CA PHE A 97 -9.04 2.96 1.14
C PHE A 97 -8.58 3.97 2.18
N GLN A 98 -9.55 4.67 2.77
CA GLN A 98 -9.31 5.60 3.86
C GLN A 98 -9.29 4.86 5.21
N PRO A 99 -8.57 5.37 6.22
CA PRO A 99 -8.64 4.84 7.57
C PRO A 99 -10.06 4.95 8.13
N GLU A 100 -10.56 3.88 8.75
CA GLU A 100 -11.84 3.83 9.45
C GLU A 100 -11.59 3.46 10.92
N ASP A 101 -12.30 4.09 11.87
CA ASP A 101 -12.30 3.74 13.30
C ASP A 101 -10.92 3.53 13.95
N ALA A 102 -10.16 4.59 14.19
CA ALA A 102 -8.77 4.49 14.67
C ALA A 102 -8.57 3.87 16.08
N ALA A 103 -9.55 4.02 16.99
CA ALA A 103 -9.35 3.65 18.41
C ALA A 103 -9.15 2.13 18.64
N PRO A 104 -9.99 1.23 18.08
CA PRO A 104 -9.75 -0.22 18.19
C PRO A 104 -8.41 -0.67 17.60
N TRP A 105 -7.94 -0.02 16.54
CA TRP A 105 -6.67 -0.37 15.89
C TRP A 105 -5.46 0.04 16.71
N ALA A 106 -5.51 1.16 17.42
CA ALA A 106 -4.44 1.58 18.32
C ALA A 106 -4.24 0.57 19.46
N GLU A 107 -5.32 0.11 20.09
CA GLU A 107 -5.26 -0.92 21.14
C GLU A 107 -4.74 -2.26 20.58
N ALA A 108 -5.25 -2.67 19.41
CA ALA A 108 -4.82 -3.90 18.75
C ALA A 108 -3.34 -3.87 18.37
N LEU A 109 -2.82 -2.73 17.90
CA LEU A 109 -1.42 -2.54 17.55
C LEU A 109 -0.52 -2.62 18.77
N GLN A 110 -0.89 -1.96 19.88
CA GLN A 110 -0.15 -2.06 21.13
C GLN A 110 -0.07 -3.51 21.63
N ARG A 111 -1.20 -4.24 21.56
CA ARG A 111 -1.23 -5.66 21.92
C ARG A 111 -0.35 -6.49 20.98
N TYR A 112 -0.42 -6.27 19.68
CA TYR A 112 0.38 -6.98 18.68
C TYR A 112 1.87 -6.83 18.97
N GLU A 113 2.35 -5.60 19.17
CA GLU A 113 3.75 -5.31 19.46
C GLU A 113 4.24 -5.91 20.78
N SER A 114 3.35 -6.10 21.76
CA SER A 114 3.71 -6.80 23.01
C SER A 114 3.94 -8.30 22.82
N LEU A 115 3.38 -8.89 21.76
CA LEU A 115 3.46 -10.32 21.46
C LEU A 115 4.57 -10.67 20.46
N THR A 116 5.05 -9.69 19.70
CA THR A 116 6.05 -9.87 18.63
C THR A 116 7.41 -9.26 18.95
N LYS A 117 7.61 -8.82 20.20
CA LYS A 117 8.92 -8.40 20.74
C LYS A 117 9.76 -9.58 21.20
#